data_AF-A0A919I0N7-F1
#
_entry.id   AF-A0A919I0N7-F1
#
_cell.length_a   1.000
_cell.length_b   1.000
_cell.length_c   1.000
_cell.angle_alpha   90.00
_cell.angle_beta   90.00
_cell.angle_gamma   90.00
#
_symmetry.space_group_name_H-M   'P 1'
#
loop_
_entity.id
_entity.type
_entity.pdbx_description
1 polymer ?
#
loop_
_entity_poly.entity_id
_entity_poly.type
_entity_poly.pdbx_seq_one_letter_code
_entity_poly.pdbx_strand_id
1 'polypeptide(L)'
;MFILFAERKVGEQHGPAAQGVLAAVQTLREMNADNLRKVPADAPTAFIKPRWKPLVITPEGLDRKFYEICALSELKNALRSGDIWVKGSRQFRDFDDYLLPAESSPHSSASRPPPAINPNSDQYRKSVCSCWTSSWPPSPAARTTSCPMPSSPSQG
;
A
#
# COMPACT_ATOMS: atom_id res chain seq x y z
N MET A 1 5.05 -11.52 -15.14
CA MET A 1 5.97 -10.35 -15.21
C MET A 1 6.06 -9.58 -13.89
N PHE A 2 4.98 -9.40 -13.10
CA PHE A 2 5.01 -8.67 -11.82
C PHE A 2 5.68 -9.41 -10.64
N ILE A 3 5.69 -10.74 -10.63
CA ILE A 3 6.26 -11.52 -9.50
C ILE A 3 7.79 -11.67 -9.62
N LEU A 4 8.36 -11.64 -10.84
CA LEU A 4 9.80 -11.77 -11.06
C LEU A 4 10.62 -10.50 -10.71
N PHE A 5 9.97 -9.33 -10.55
CA PHE A 5 10.67 -8.09 -10.17
C PHE A 5 10.69 -7.86 -8.65
N ALA A 6 9.76 -8.48 -7.90
CA ALA A 6 9.69 -8.37 -6.45
C ALA A 6 10.74 -9.26 -5.74
N GLU A 7 11.19 -10.35 -6.37
CA GLU A 7 12.03 -11.37 -5.73
C GLU A 7 13.43 -10.91 -5.32
N ARG A 8 13.97 -9.81 -5.86
CA ARG A 8 15.31 -9.33 -5.46
C ARG A 8 15.35 -8.49 -4.17
N LYS A 9 14.20 -8.05 -3.64
CA LYS A 9 14.12 -7.22 -2.41
C LYS A 9 13.04 -7.64 -1.41
N VAL A 10 12.43 -8.82 -1.60
CA VAL A 10 11.58 -9.42 -0.56
C VAL A 10 12.48 -9.84 0.60
N GLY A 11 12.28 -9.26 1.80
CA GLY A 11 12.81 -9.84 3.03
C GLY A 11 13.67 -8.98 3.95
N GLU A 12 13.80 -7.66 3.74
CA GLU A 12 14.54 -6.85 4.72
C GLU A 12 13.69 -6.45 5.93
N GLN A 13 12.35 -6.45 5.78
CA GLN A 13 11.41 -6.11 6.84
C GLN A 13 10.13 -6.94 6.65
N HIS A 14 9.71 -7.63 7.70
CA HIS A 14 8.54 -8.52 7.70
C HIS A 14 8.01 -8.74 9.12
N GLY A 15 6.73 -9.10 9.22
CA GLY A 15 6.13 -9.51 10.48
C GLY A 15 6.63 -10.89 10.94
N PRO A 16 6.51 -11.23 12.23
CA PRO A 16 6.92 -12.54 12.75
C PRO A 16 6.10 -13.69 12.14
N ALA A 17 4.84 -13.41 11.76
CA ALA A 17 3.97 -14.39 11.11
C ALA A 17 4.46 -14.80 9.71
N ALA A 18 5.20 -13.94 9.02
CA ALA A 18 5.71 -14.18 7.67
C ALA A 18 7.02 -14.97 7.62
N GLN A 19 7.67 -15.21 8.76
CA GLN A 19 8.97 -15.87 8.85
C GLN A 19 8.99 -17.24 8.15
N GLY A 20 7.95 -18.05 8.36
CA GLY A 20 7.85 -19.38 7.77
C GLY A 20 7.75 -19.36 6.25
N VAL A 21 7.11 -18.34 5.69
CA VAL A 21 6.96 -18.16 4.23
C VAL A 21 8.29 -17.70 3.61
N LEU A 22 8.99 -16.77 4.26
CA LEU A 22 10.30 -16.30 3.79
C LEU A 22 11.35 -17.41 3.83
N ALA A 23 11.36 -18.21 4.90
CA ALA A 23 12.23 -19.39 4.98
C ALA A 23 11.96 -20.37 3.82
N ALA A 24 10.68 -20.62 3.51
CA ALA A 24 10.31 -21.49 2.39
C ALA A 24 10.76 -20.95 1.03
N VAL A 25 10.59 -19.64 0.81
CA VAL A 25 11.07 -18.98 -0.41
C VAL A 25 12.59 -19.07 -0.51
N GLN A 26 13.31 -18.92 0.60
CA GLN A 26 14.77 -19.07 0.63
C GLN A 26 15.20 -20.49 0.27
N THR A 27 14.56 -21.51 0.84
CA THR A 27 14.78 -22.92 0.45
C THR A 27 14.52 -23.13 -1.04
N LEU A 28 13.46 -22.55 -1.61
CA LEU A 28 13.17 -22.65 -3.04
C LEU A 28 14.24 -21.98 -3.91
N ARG A 29 14.84 -20.86 -3.45
CA ARG A 29 15.93 -20.18 -4.17
C ARG A 29 17.18 -21.04 -4.20
N GLU A 30 17.54 -21.65 -3.08
CA GLU A 30 18.67 -22.59 -2.96
C GLU A 30 18.45 -23.80 -3.84
N MET A 31 17.28 -24.43 -3.77
CA MET A 31 16.92 -25.56 -4.63
C MET A 31 16.98 -25.22 -6.13
N ASN A 32 16.60 -24.01 -6.51
CA ASN A 32 16.65 -23.56 -7.91
C ASN A 32 18.10 -23.33 -8.36
N ALA A 33 18.93 -22.70 -7.52
CA ALA A 33 20.36 -22.52 -7.78
C ALA A 33 21.08 -23.87 -7.96
N ASP A 34 20.79 -24.84 -7.09
CA ASP A 34 21.39 -26.16 -7.09
C ASP A 34 20.71 -27.14 -8.07
N ASN A 35 19.66 -26.70 -8.79
CA ASN A 35 18.85 -27.53 -9.69
C ASN A 35 18.30 -28.82 -9.03
N LEU A 36 18.00 -28.77 -7.73
CA LEU A 36 17.53 -29.90 -6.95
C LEU A 36 16.12 -30.32 -7.35
N ARG A 37 15.95 -31.59 -7.74
CA ARG A 37 14.65 -32.14 -8.16
C ARG A 37 13.74 -32.53 -6.99
N LYS A 38 14.30 -32.70 -5.79
CA LYS A 38 13.58 -33.06 -4.58
C LYS A 38 13.68 -31.92 -3.56
N VAL A 39 12.58 -31.70 -2.84
CA VAL A 39 12.56 -30.80 -1.68
C VAL A 39 13.30 -31.50 -0.54
N PRO A 40 14.23 -30.83 0.17
CA PRO A 40 14.90 -31.42 1.32
C PRO A 40 13.91 -31.73 2.45
N ALA A 41 14.17 -32.77 3.24
CA ALA A 41 13.31 -33.15 4.36
C ALA A 41 13.25 -32.05 5.46
N ASP A 42 14.31 -31.26 5.56
CA ASP A 42 14.44 -30.13 6.49
C ASP A 42 13.70 -28.86 6.02
N ALA A 43 13.01 -28.92 4.88
CA ALA A 43 12.30 -27.76 4.36
C ALA A 43 11.19 -27.31 5.34
N PRO A 44 11.01 -25.99 5.53
CA PRO A 44 10.01 -25.49 6.44
C PRO A 44 8.62 -25.89 5.95
N THR A 45 7.81 -26.47 6.84
CA THR A 45 6.43 -26.90 6.57
C THR A 45 5.41 -26.18 7.46
N ALA A 46 5.87 -25.38 8.42
CA ALA A 46 5.02 -24.67 9.37
C ALA A 46 4.07 -23.65 8.71
N PHE A 47 4.45 -23.09 7.57
CA PHE A 47 3.62 -22.14 6.83
C PHE A 47 2.47 -22.81 6.04
N ILE A 48 2.49 -24.14 5.90
CA ILE A 48 1.54 -24.88 5.07
C ILE A 48 0.19 -24.97 5.79
N LYS A 49 -0.84 -24.35 5.21
CA LYS A 49 -2.21 -24.43 5.71
C LYS A 49 -2.74 -25.87 5.71
N PRO A 50 -3.61 -26.26 6.67
CA PRO A 50 -4.14 -27.63 6.77
C PRO A 50 -4.75 -28.17 5.47
N ARG A 51 -5.40 -27.31 4.69
CA ARG A 51 -5.98 -27.66 3.38
C ARG A 51 -4.95 -28.15 2.36
N TRP A 52 -3.71 -27.68 2.43
CA TRP A 52 -2.64 -28.01 1.49
C TRP A 52 -1.77 -29.17 1.97
N LYS A 53 -1.72 -29.43 3.28
CA LYS A 53 -0.93 -30.52 3.87
C LYS A 53 -1.08 -31.88 3.16
N PRO A 54 -2.30 -32.39 2.84
CA PRO A 54 -2.41 -33.70 2.18
C PRO A 54 -1.90 -33.72 0.73
N LEU A 55 -1.74 -32.56 0.09
CA LEU A 55 -1.20 -32.45 -1.27
C LEU A 55 0.32 -32.26 -1.27
N VAL A 56 0.84 -31.57 -0.26
CA VAL A 56 2.27 -31.24 -0.16
C VAL A 56 3.07 -32.34 0.52
N ILE A 57 2.51 -32.93 1.59
CA ILE A 57 3.15 -33.97 2.39
C ILE A 57 2.59 -35.31 1.95
N THR A 58 3.41 -36.06 1.20
CA THR A 58 3.09 -37.41 0.74
C THR A 58 3.89 -38.45 1.53
N PRO A 59 3.49 -39.73 1.57
CA PRO A 59 4.26 -40.77 2.25
C PRO A 59 5.67 -40.97 1.65
N GLU A 60 5.90 -40.57 0.40
CA GLU A 60 7.21 -40.63 -0.26
C GLU A 60 8.06 -39.36 -0.06
N GLY A 61 7.52 -38.35 0.63
CA GLY A 61 8.19 -37.08 0.92
C GLY A 61 7.39 -35.85 0.48
N LEU A 62 8.09 -34.73 0.34
CA LEU A 62 7.49 -33.46 -0.08
C LEU A 62 7.42 -33.38 -1.61
N ASP A 63 6.22 -33.20 -2.16
CA ASP A 63 6.06 -32.96 -3.60
C ASP A 63 6.50 -31.53 -3.93
N ARG A 64 7.56 -31.43 -4.75
CA ARG A 64 8.14 -30.15 -5.19
C ARG A 64 7.12 -29.21 -5.80
N LYS A 65 6.24 -29.71 -6.67
CA LYS A 65 5.30 -28.85 -7.40
C LYS A 65 4.29 -28.22 -6.46
N PHE A 66 3.72 -29.02 -5.55
CA PHE A 66 2.75 -28.53 -4.58
C PHE A 66 3.41 -27.65 -3.52
N TYR A 67 4.65 -27.95 -3.14
CA TYR A 67 5.43 -27.10 -2.23
C TYR A 67 5.69 -25.71 -2.82
N GLU A 68 6.14 -25.63 -4.08
CA GLU A 68 6.35 -24.36 -4.79
C GLU A 68 5.06 -23.54 -4.90
N ILE A 69 3.95 -24.18 -5.33
CA ILE A 69 2.65 -23.51 -5.46
C ILE A 69 2.18 -23.00 -4.09
N CYS A 70 2.36 -23.78 -3.03
CA CYS A 70 1.98 -23.41 -1.68
C CYS A 70 2.79 -22.20 -1.19
N ALA A 71 4.12 -22.25 -1.33
CA ALA A 71 5.01 -21.16 -0.93
C ALA A 71 4.69 -19.84 -1.66
N LEU A 72 4.50 -19.89 -2.99
CA LEU A 72 4.14 -18.71 -3.78
C LEU A 72 2.74 -18.18 -3.44
N SER A 73 1.80 -19.07 -3.15
CA SER A 73 0.45 -18.68 -2.74
C SER A 73 0.44 -17.97 -1.39
N GLU A 74 1.20 -18.49 -0.42
CA GLU A 74 1.33 -17.86 0.90
C GLU A 74 2.15 -16.57 0.85
N LEU A 75 3.19 -16.49 0.01
CA LEU A 75 3.92 -15.24 -0.24
C LEU A 75 2.98 -14.15 -0.77
N LYS A 76 2.14 -14.49 -1.76
CA LYS A 76 1.13 -13.56 -2.29
C LYS A 76 0.13 -13.13 -1.23
N ASN A 77 -0.28 -14.05 -0.34
CA ASN A 77 -1.19 -13.72 0.75
C ASN A 77 -0.54 -12.76 1.75
N ALA A 78 0.70 -13.04 2.16
CA ALA A 78 1.47 -12.22 3.10
C ALA A 78 1.76 -10.81 2.56
N LEU A 79 2.04 -10.68 1.25
CA LEU A 79 2.13 -9.38 0.58
C LEU A 79 0.80 -8.62 0.55
N ARG A 80 -0.33 -9.34 0.53
CA ARG A 80 -1.68 -8.74 0.49
C ARG A 80 -2.18 -8.34 1.88
N SER A 81 -1.86 -9.12 2.91
CA SER A 81 -2.16 -8.79 4.31
C SER A 81 -1.27 -7.68 4.85
N GLY A 82 -0.11 -7.46 4.22
CA GLY A 82 0.90 -6.54 4.71
C GLY A 82 1.83 -7.16 5.75
N ASP A 83 1.84 -8.49 5.89
CA ASP A 83 2.81 -9.19 6.75
C ASP A 83 4.23 -9.19 6.14
N ILE A 84 4.33 -8.98 4.83
CA ILE A 84 5.59 -8.79 4.10
C ILE A 84 5.50 -7.50 3.30
N TRP A 85 6.56 -6.70 3.36
CA TRP A 85 6.70 -5.48 2.59
C TRP A 85 8.03 -5.44 1.85
N VAL A 86 8.06 -4.68 0.76
CA VAL A 86 9.19 -4.59 -0.15
C VAL A 86 9.65 -3.13 -0.22
N LYS A 87 10.86 -2.88 0.28
CA LYS A 87 11.44 -1.54 0.28
C LYS A 87 11.54 -0.97 -1.14
N GLY A 88 10.98 0.23 -1.34
CA GLY A 88 10.94 0.89 -2.64
C GLY A 88 9.75 0.46 -3.53
N SER A 89 8.96 -0.52 -3.10
CA SER A 89 7.68 -0.81 -3.75
C SER A 89 6.65 0.26 -3.41
N ARG A 90 5.90 0.70 -4.43
CA ARG A 90 4.72 1.54 -4.24
C ARG A 90 3.49 0.72 -3.85
N GLN A 91 3.45 -0.54 -4.26
CA GLN A 91 2.29 -1.42 -4.08
C GLN A 91 2.37 -2.25 -2.80
N PHE A 92 3.59 -2.57 -2.35
CA PHE A 92 3.85 -3.40 -1.16
C PHE A 92 4.78 -2.63 -0.21
N ARG A 93 4.32 -1.48 0.28
CA ARG A 93 5.08 -0.61 1.19
C ARG A 93 4.82 -0.99 2.64
N ASP A 94 5.79 -0.67 3.51
CA ASP A 94 5.62 -0.74 4.95
C ASP A 94 4.39 0.08 5.39
N PHE A 95 3.65 -0.41 6.39
CA PHE A 95 2.54 0.33 6.96
C PHE A 95 3.01 1.58 7.71
N ASP A 96 4.15 1.48 8.41
CA ASP A 96 4.67 2.58 9.22
C ASP A 96 5.08 3.78 8.36
N ASP A 97 5.44 3.57 7.09
CA ASP A 97 5.72 4.64 6.12
C ASP A 97 4.48 5.52 5.80
N TYR A 98 3.27 5.05 6.10
CA TYR A 98 2.04 5.84 5.96
C TYR A 98 1.72 6.65 7.20
N LEU A 99 2.34 6.35 8.34
CA LEU A 99 2.12 7.07 9.57
C LEU A 99 2.87 8.40 9.52
N LEU A 100 2.19 9.47 9.93
CA LEU A 100 2.87 10.73 10.20
C LEU A 100 3.92 10.47 11.29
N PRO A 101 5.18 10.92 11.11
CA PRO A 101 6.18 10.84 12.17
C PRO A 101 5.58 11.38 13.48
N ALA A 102 5.82 10.70 14.60
CA ALA A 102 5.20 11.04 15.88
C ALA A 102 5.42 12.53 16.26
N GLU A 103 6.55 13.09 15.86
CA GLU A 103 6.90 14.51 16.03
C GLU A 103 6.09 15.50 15.17
N SER A 104 5.51 15.04 14.06
CA SER A 104 4.73 15.85 13.11
C SER A 104 3.23 15.79 13.34
N SER A 105 2.77 14.98 14.31
CA SER A 105 1.37 14.94 14.69
C SER A 105 0.94 16.34 15.16
N PRO A 106 0.04 17.05 14.44
CA PRO A 106 -0.33 18.43 14.77
C PRO A 106 -1.10 18.58 16.09
N HIS A 107 -1.21 17.48 16.85
CA HIS A 107 -1.88 17.35 18.15
C HIS A 107 -0.92 17.14 19.33
N SER A 108 0.37 16.87 19.12
CA SER A 108 1.32 16.66 20.23
C SER A 108 1.81 17.98 20.85
N SER A 109 1.58 19.12 20.18
CA SER A 109 1.72 20.44 20.81
C SER A 109 0.50 20.71 21.69
N ALA A 110 0.69 20.70 23.01
CA ALA A 110 -0.33 20.98 24.05
C ALA A 110 -1.10 22.32 23.88
N SER A 111 -0.75 23.13 22.88
CA SER A 111 -1.30 24.46 22.60
C SER A 111 -2.30 24.51 21.44
N ARG A 112 -2.57 23.41 20.72
CA ARG A 112 -3.52 23.41 19.59
C ARG A 112 -4.73 22.52 19.87
N PRO A 113 -5.95 23.07 19.96
CA PRO A 113 -7.14 22.25 20.09
C PRO A 113 -7.27 21.34 18.85
N PRO A 114 -7.89 20.15 18.98
CA PRO A 114 -8.22 19.30 17.85
C PRO A 114 -8.83 20.13 16.72
N PRO A 115 -8.51 19.85 15.44
CA PRO A 115 -9.30 20.40 14.35
C PRO A 115 -10.72 19.93 14.61
N ALA A 116 -11.57 20.83 15.07
CA ALA A 116 -12.95 20.54 15.36
C ALA A 116 -13.61 20.24 14.02
N ILE A 117 -13.71 18.96 13.68
CA ILE A 117 -14.48 18.51 12.53
C ILE A 117 -15.93 18.81 12.90
N ASN A 118 -16.48 19.86 12.30
CA ASN A 118 -17.87 20.20 12.49
C ASN A 118 -18.72 19.01 11.97
N PRO A 119 -19.51 18.34 12.82
CA PRO A 119 -20.27 17.16 12.43
C PRO A 119 -21.40 17.49 11.45
N ASN A 120 -21.75 18.78 11.29
CA ASN A 120 -22.67 19.24 10.27
C ASN A 120 -21.93 19.45 8.93
N SER A 121 -22.19 18.56 7.99
CA SER A 121 -21.58 18.54 6.65
C SER A 121 -21.74 19.87 5.90
N ASP A 122 -22.89 20.54 6.03
CA ASP A 122 -23.16 21.80 5.34
C ASP A 122 -22.34 22.96 5.90
N GLN A 123 -22.07 22.94 7.21
CA GLN A 123 -21.22 23.96 7.84
C GLN A 123 -19.74 23.74 7.52
N TYR A 124 -19.30 22.49 7.51
CA TYR A 124 -17.93 22.14 7.08
C TYR A 124 -17.68 22.59 5.63
N ARG A 125 -18.62 22.28 4.71
CA ARG A 125 -18.51 22.68 3.31
C ARG A 125 -18.39 24.19 3.13
N LYS A 126 -19.13 24.98 3.92
CA LYS A 126 -19.06 26.45 3.88
C LYS A 126 -17.74 26.99 4.45
N SER A 127 -17.25 26.43 5.56
CA SER A 127 -16.01 26.91 6.20
C SER A 127 -14.76 26.60 5.37
N VAL A 128 -14.71 25.43 4.73
CA VAL A 128 -13.62 25.07 3.82
C VAL A 128 -13.64 25.99 2.59
N CYS A 129 -14.82 26.28 2.05
CA CYS A 129 -14.98 27.18 0.91
C CYS A 129 -14.51 28.60 1.25
N SER A 130 -14.84 29.12 2.44
CA SER A 130 -14.40 30.46 2.86
C SER A 130 -12.89 30.51 3.15
N CYS A 131 -12.30 29.44 3.69
CA CYS A 131 -10.84 29.36 3.88
C CYS A 131 -10.09 29.35 2.54
N TRP A 132 -10.63 28.66 1.53
CA TRP A 132 -10.08 28.67 0.18
C TRP A 132 -10.13 30.04 -0.48
N THR A 133 -11.23 30.78 -0.34
CA THR A 133 -11.34 32.15 -0.90
C THR A 133 -10.45 33.17 -0.19
N SER A 134 -10.10 32.94 1.08
CA SER A 134 -9.29 33.88 1.86
C SER A 134 -7.78 33.67 1.70
N SER A 135 -7.36 32.48 1.26
CA SER A 135 -5.94 32.09 1.21
C SER A 135 -5.30 32.22 -0.18
N TRP A 136 -6.07 32.52 -1.23
CA TRP A 136 -5.57 32.71 -2.60
C TRP A 136 -5.39 34.22 -2.88
N PRO A 137 -4.19 34.72 -3.22
CA PRO A 137 -4.06 36.11 -3.67
C PRO A 137 -4.90 36.30 -4.96
N PRO A 138 -5.61 37.44 -5.11
CA PRO A 138 -6.36 37.72 -6.32
C PRO A 138 -5.40 37.76 -7.51
N SER A 139 -5.73 36.99 -8.55
CA SER A 139 -4.97 36.93 -9.81
C SER A 139 -4.93 38.33 -10.45
N PRO A 140 -3.76 38.86 -10.84
CA PRO A 140 -3.71 40.17 -11.48
C PRO A 140 -4.15 40.05 -12.94
N ALA A 141 -4.99 41.01 -13.37
CA ALA A 141 -5.44 41.28 -14.73
C ALA A 141 -6.71 40.56 -15.23
N ALA A 142 -7.88 41.07 -14.82
CA ALA A 142 -9.01 41.19 -15.73
C ALA A 142 -8.76 42.42 -16.63
N ARG A 143 -8.28 42.15 -17.85
CA ARG A 143 -8.10 43.13 -18.92
C ARG A 143 -9.48 43.68 -19.31
N THR A 144 -9.63 44.99 -19.20
CA THR A 144 -10.73 45.80 -19.72
C THR A 144 -11.05 45.47 -21.18
N THR A 145 -12.26 44.99 -21.44
CA THR A 145 -12.91 45.19 -22.73
C THR A 145 -14.29 45.80 -22.46
N SER A 146 -14.39 47.07 -22.80
CA SER A 146 -15.59 47.88 -22.92
C SER A 146 -16.63 47.23 -23.84
N CYS A 147 -17.88 47.16 -23.40
CA CYS A 147 -19.04 47.00 -24.29
C CYS A 147 -19.89 48.28 -24.19
N PRO A 148 -20.06 49.06 -25.28
CA PRO A 148 -20.99 50.18 -25.28
C PRO A 148 -22.44 49.68 -25.49
N MET A 149 -23.37 50.26 -24.72
CA MET A 149 -24.82 50.11 -24.87
C MET A 149 -25.31 50.95 -26.07
N PRO A 150 -26.15 50.42 -26.98
CA PRO A 150 -26.89 51.25 -27.92
C PRO A 150 -28.21 51.75 -27.30
N SER A 151 -28.40 53.07 -27.37
CA SER A 151 -29.58 53.83 -26.97
C SER A 151 -30.74 53.69 -27.96
N SER A 152 -31.96 53.53 -27.43
CA SER A 152 -33.22 53.58 -28.18
C SER A 152 -33.55 55.01 -28.64
N PRO A 153 -34.15 55.22 -29.83
CA PRO A 153 -34.72 56.51 -30.20
C PRO A 153 -36.22 56.58 -29.89
N SER A 154 -36.67 57.69 -29.29
CA SER A 154 -38.08 58.10 -29.26
C SER A 154 -38.41 58.93 -30.50
N GLN A 155 -39.66 58.79 -30.94
CA GLN A 155 -40.35 59.35 -32.09
C GLN A 155 -40.06 60.82 -32.47
N GLY A 156 -40.17 61.07 -33.78
CA GLY A 156 -40.72 62.27 -34.39
C GLY A 156 -41.78 61.85 -35.40
#